data_AF-A0A3S9LD34-F1
#
_entry.id   AF-A0A3S9LD34-F1
#
_cell.length_a   1.000
_cell.length_b   1.000
_cell.length_c   1.000
_cell.angle_alpha   90.00
_cell.angle_beta   90.00
_cell.angle_gamma   90.00
#
_symmetry.space_group_name_H-M   'P 1'
#
loop_
_entity.id
_entity.type
_entity.pdbx_description
1 polymer ?
#
loop_
_entity_poly.entity_id
_entity_poly.type
_entity_poly.pdbx_seq_one_letter_code
_entity_poly.pdbx_strand_id
1 'polypeptide(L)'
;MGDDCGGDPDEIPHDVRAGLEQLLAAAADAAADGDAATARAALDTAETVATNKLPPGERRDRIRWGCAAALDALPNGDLAAAYADATAAQMPEK
;
A
#
# COMPACT_ATOMS: atom_id res chain seq x y z
N MET A 1 -35.45 5.19 11.90
CA MET A 1 -34.76 4.28 10.96
C MET A 1 -34.52 5.03 9.67
N GLY A 2 -33.29 5.49 9.48
CA GLY A 2 -32.86 6.28 8.33
C GLY A 2 -31.56 6.97 8.70
N ASP A 3 -30.56 6.18 9.08
CA ASP A 3 -29.19 6.67 9.22
C ASP A 3 -28.57 6.63 7.83
N ASP A 4 -28.21 7.82 7.35
CA ASP A 4 -27.44 8.10 6.14
C ASP A 4 -26.27 7.11 5.94
N CYS A 5 -26.37 6.23 4.94
CA CYS A 5 -25.23 5.52 4.36
C CYS A 5 -24.38 6.47 3.50
N GLY A 6 -23.85 7.53 4.11
CA GLY A 6 -22.73 8.27 3.55
C GLY A 6 -21.47 7.49 3.83
N GLY A 7 -21.09 6.57 2.93
CA GLY A 7 -19.74 6.00 2.97
C GLY A 7 -18.75 7.16 2.87
N ASP A 8 -17.86 7.29 3.85
CA ASP A 8 -16.87 8.35 3.86
C ASP A 8 -16.16 8.39 2.50
N PRO A 9 -16.13 9.54 1.80
CA PRO A 9 -15.41 9.65 0.54
C PRO A 9 -13.89 9.50 0.73
N ASP A 10 -13.40 9.34 1.96
CA ASP A 10 -12.01 9.00 2.31
C ASP A 10 -11.85 7.50 2.65
N GLU A 11 -12.93 6.71 2.62
CA GLU A 11 -12.89 5.26 2.83
C GLU A 11 -12.24 4.57 1.63
N ILE A 12 -11.22 3.75 1.93
CA ILE A 12 -10.57 2.92 0.93
C ILE A 12 -11.55 1.82 0.51
N PRO A 13 -11.89 1.69 -0.78
CA PRO A 13 -12.72 0.59 -1.24
C PRO A 13 -12.07 -0.75 -0.89
N HIS A 14 -12.85 -1.68 -0.36
CA HIS A 14 -12.35 -3.00 0.07
C HIS A 14 -11.53 -3.72 -1.01
N ASP A 15 -11.95 -3.61 -2.27
CA ASP A 15 -11.27 -4.22 -3.42
C ASP A 15 -9.88 -3.61 -3.66
N VAL A 16 -9.78 -2.27 -3.53
CA VAL A 16 -8.53 -1.52 -3.64
C VAL A 16 -7.61 -1.88 -2.47
N ARG A 17 -8.15 -1.98 -1.26
CA ARG A 17 -7.38 -2.39 -0.07
C ARG A 17 -6.79 -3.77 -0.26
N ALA A 18 -7.62 -4.77 -0.58
CA ALA A 18 -7.16 -6.14 -0.79
C ALA A 18 -6.12 -6.25 -1.92
N GLY A 19 -6.26 -5.45 -2.99
CA GLY A 19 -5.26 -5.36 -4.05
C GLY A 19 -3.94 -4.76 -3.58
N LEU A 20 -3.98 -3.68 -2.79
CA LEU A 20 -2.78 -3.07 -2.22
C LEU A 20 -2.08 -3.99 -1.22
N GLU A 21 -2.83 -4.66 -0.34
CA GLU A 21 -2.30 -5.64 0.61
C GLU A 21 -1.56 -6.78 -0.11
N GLN A 22 -2.15 -7.32 -1.19
CA GLN A 22 -1.48 -8.34 -2.02
C GLN A 22 -0.20 -7.82 -2.67
N LEU A 23 -0.21 -6.60 -3.21
CA LEU A 23 0.96 -6.01 -3.84
C LEU A 23 2.08 -5.76 -2.81
N LEU A 24 1.74 -5.26 -1.62
CA LEU A 24 2.71 -5.03 -0.55
C LEU A 24 3.29 -6.33 -0.01
N ALA A 25 2.47 -7.37 0.17
CA ALA A 25 2.93 -8.69 0.58
C ALA A 25 3.88 -9.31 -0.47
N ALA A 26 3.54 -9.21 -1.76
CA ALA A 26 4.42 -9.67 -2.84
C ALA A 26 5.73 -8.88 -2.89
N ALA A 27 5.68 -7.58 -2.61
CA ALA A 27 6.88 -6.75 -2.55
C ALA A 27 7.79 -7.15 -1.37
N ALA A 28 7.22 -7.42 -0.21
CA ALA A 28 7.95 -7.85 0.97
C ALA A 28 8.63 -9.22 0.75
N ASP A 29 7.92 -10.18 0.17
CA ASP A 29 8.45 -11.52 -0.15
C ASP A 29 9.60 -11.43 -1.17
N ALA A 30 9.40 -10.67 -2.26
CA ALA A 30 10.44 -10.43 -3.25
C ALA A 30 11.65 -9.69 -2.67
N ALA A 31 11.44 -8.72 -1.79
CA ALA A 31 12.53 -8.00 -1.12
C ALA A 31 13.33 -8.93 -0.19
N ALA A 32 12.66 -9.85 0.51
CA ALA A 32 13.30 -10.85 1.36
C ALA A 32 14.09 -11.89 0.55
N ASP A 33 13.63 -12.25 -0.65
CA ASP A 33 14.35 -13.13 -1.59
C ASP A 33 15.55 -12.44 -2.27
N GLY A 34 15.66 -11.11 -2.14
CA GLY A 34 16.69 -10.28 -2.78
C GLY A 34 16.31 -9.81 -4.19
N ASP A 35 15.08 -10.06 -4.63
CA ASP A 35 14.56 -9.66 -5.93
C ASP A 35 14.00 -8.23 -5.90
N ALA A 36 14.91 -7.26 -5.78
CA ALA A 36 14.56 -5.84 -5.71
C ALA A 36 13.81 -5.34 -6.96
N ALA A 37 13.99 -5.98 -8.11
CA ALA A 37 13.30 -5.65 -9.35
C ALA A 37 11.79 -5.96 -9.23
N THR A 38 11.45 -7.16 -8.75
CA THR A 38 10.05 -7.56 -8.52
C THR A 38 9.42 -6.73 -7.41
N ALA A 39 10.14 -6.52 -6.30
CA ALA A 39 9.65 -5.70 -5.20
C ALA A 39 9.35 -4.25 -5.65
N ARG A 40 10.23 -3.68 -6.47
CA ARG A 40 10.02 -2.36 -7.08
C ARG A 40 8.78 -2.30 -7.96
N ALA A 41 8.57 -3.30 -8.81
CA ALA A 41 7.43 -3.35 -9.70
C ALA A 41 6.09 -3.44 -8.94
N ALA A 42 6.06 -4.25 -7.87
CA ALA A 42 4.90 -4.39 -7.00
C ALA A 42 4.57 -3.08 -6.26
N LEU A 43 5.57 -2.41 -5.70
CA LEU A 43 5.42 -1.11 -5.01
C LEU A 43 4.98 0.01 -5.96
N ASP A 44 5.53 0.07 -7.17
CA ASP A 44 5.14 1.05 -8.20
C ASP A 44 3.67 0.87 -8.64
N THR A 45 3.25 -0.40 -8.78
CA THR A 45 1.86 -0.74 -9.08
C THR A 45 0.96 -0.33 -7.91
N ALA A 46 1.36 -0.60 -6.67
CA ALA A 46 0.61 -0.19 -5.49
C ALA A 46 0.46 1.33 -5.39
N GLU A 47 1.53 2.09 -5.64
CA GLU A 47 1.48 3.55 -5.71
C GLU A 47 0.51 4.04 -6.80
N THR A 48 0.57 3.44 -7.98
CA THR A 48 -0.30 3.78 -9.11
C THR A 48 -1.76 3.50 -8.80
N VAL A 49 -2.07 2.33 -8.23
CA VAL A 49 -3.42 1.94 -7.82
C VAL A 49 -3.92 2.89 -6.72
N ALA A 50 -3.10 3.15 -5.70
CA ALA A 50 -3.44 4.12 -4.66
C ALA A 50 -3.72 5.50 -5.27
N THR A 51 -2.88 5.97 -6.20
CA THR A 51 -3.05 7.28 -6.83
C THR A 51 -4.28 7.38 -7.73
N ASN A 52 -4.61 6.30 -8.45
CA ASN A 52 -5.72 6.26 -9.41
C ASN A 52 -7.06 5.95 -8.75
N LYS A 53 -7.06 5.11 -7.72
CA LYS A 53 -8.27 4.57 -7.08
C LYS A 53 -8.64 5.30 -5.80
N LEU A 54 -7.67 5.88 -5.09
CA LEU A 54 -7.96 6.64 -3.88
C LEU A 54 -8.23 8.11 -4.23
N PRO A 55 -9.23 8.72 -3.58
CA PRO A 55 -9.43 10.14 -3.65
C PRO A 55 -8.22 10.89 -3.07
N PRO A 56 -7.95 12.12 -3.53
CA PRO A 56 -6.92 12.95 -2.95
C PRO A 56 -7.25 13.25 -1.48
N GLY A 57 -6.31 12.94 -0.58
CA GLY A 57 -6.48 13.08 0.86
C GLY A 57 -5.25 12.53 1.59
N GLU A 58 -5.14 12.82 2.90
CA GLU A 58 -4.00 12.41 3.74
C GLU A 58 -3.74 10.90 3.67
N ARG A 59 -4.78 10.10 3.46
CA ARG A 59 -4.70 8.64 3.35
C ARG A 59 -3.94 8.19 2.12
N ARG A 60 -4.25 8.78 0.97
CA ARG A 60 -3.55 8.53 -0.30
C ARG A 60 -2.09 8.94 -0.17
N ASP A 61 -1.83 10.12 0.39
CA ASP A 61 -0.48 10.62 0.60
C ASP A 61 0.33 9.73 1.54
N ARG A 62 -0.30 9.17 2.59
CA ARG A 62 0.35 8.22 3.52
C ARG A 62 0.70 6.89 2.85
N ILE A 63 -0.22 6.30 2.08
CA ILE A 63 0.06 5.04 1.34
C ILE A 63 1.16 5.26 0.30
N ARG A 64 1.09 6.38 -0.43
CA ARG A 64 2.11 6.77 -1.40
C ARG A 64 3.48 6.94 -0.73
N TRP A 65 3.52 7.63 0.41
CA TRP A 65 4.74 7.81 1.17
C TRP A 65 5.31 6.48 1.66
N GLY A 66 4.46 5.56 2.13
CA GLY A 66 4.88 4.20 2.53
C GLY A 66 5.48 3.40 1.38
N CYS A 67 4.86 3.44 0.19
CA CYS A 67 5.41 2.80 -1.01
C CYS A 67 6.76 3.39 -1.41
N ALA A 68 6.90 4.73 -1.40
CA ALA A 68 8.15 5.40 -1.69
C ALA A 68 9.25 5.09 -0.66
N ALA A 69 8.91 5.00 0.63
CA ALA A 69 9.85 4.63 1.68
C ALA A 69 10.32 3.17 1.54
N ALA A 70 9.42 2.25 1.19
CA ALA A 70 9.79 0.85 0.90
C ALA A 70 10.71 0.76 -0.34
N LEU A 71 10.47 1.58 -1.37
CA LEU A 71 11.32 1.67 -2.56
C LEU A 71 12.74 2.18 -2.24
N ASP A 72 12.85 3.20 -1.38
CA ASP A 72 14.14 3.72 -0.92
C ASP A 72 14.90 2.71 -0.06
N ALA A 73 14.15 1.88 0.68
CA ALA A 73 14.68 0.81 1.50
C ALA A 73 15.03 -0.47 0.73
N LEU A 74 14.68 -0.63 -0.56
CA LEU A 74 15.03 -1.79 -1.39
C LEU A 74 16.49 -2.29 -1.32
N PRO A 75 17.53 -1.44 -1.21
CA PRO A 75 18.90 -1.90 -0.95
C PRO A 75 19.05 -2.74 0.33
N ASN A 76 18.11 -2.66 1.27
CA ASN A 76 17.99 -3.50 2.46
C ASN A 76 16.67 -4.27 2.42
N GLY A 77 16.69 -5.51 1.92
CA GLY A 77 15.49 -6.35 1.75
C GLY A 77 14.59 -6.44 2.98
N ASP A 78 15.17 -6.69 4.16
CA ASP A 78 14.44 -6.70 5.44
C ASP A 78 13.77 -5.36 5.77
N LEU A 79 14.45 -4.25 5.48
CA LEU A 79 13.91 -2.91 5.74
C LEU A 79 12.77 -2.59 4.78
N ALA A 80 12.92 -2.95 3.49
CA ALA A 80 11.87 -2.79 2.50
C ALA A 80 10.62 -3.61 2.83
N ALA A 81 10.80 -4.86 3.27
CA ALA A 81 9.72 -5.72 3.74
C ALA A 81 9.01 -5.11 4.96
N ALA A 82 9.77 -4.60 5.95
CA ALA A 82 9.20 -3.94 7.11
C ALA A 82 8.38 -2.68 6.75
N TYR A 83 8.84 -1.87 5.79
CA TYR A 83 8.08 -0.72 5.30
C TYR A 83 6.82 -1.11 4.53
N ALA A 84 6.89 -2.17 3.72
CA ALA A 84 5.71 -2.68 3.00
C ALA A 84 4.65 -3.19 3.98
N ASP A 85 5.04 -3.95 5.00
CA ASP A 85 4.16 -4.45 6.05
C ASP A 85 3.57 -3.32 6.90
N ALA A 86 4.40 -2.35 7.32
CA ALA A 86 3.94 -1.15 8.03
C ALA A 86 2.98 -0.30 7.20
N THR A 87 3.12 -0.30 5.87
CA THR A 87 2.17 0.38 4.97
C THR A 87 0.84 -0.37 4.90
N ALA A 88 0.86 -1.70 4.86
CA ALA A 88 -0.34 -2.53 4.90
C ALA A 88 -1.07 -2.40 6.25
N ALA A 89 -0.35 -2.43 7.37
CA ALA A 89 -0.91 -2.31 8.72
C ALA A 89 -1.56 -0.93 9.01
N GLN A 90 -1.23 0.11 8.22
CA GLN A 90 -1.87 1.42 8.31
C GLN A 90 -3.23 1.48 7.60
N MET A 91 -3.61 0.42 6.87
CA MET A 91 -4.96 0.26 6.32
C MET A 91 -5.84 -0.31 7.44
N PRO A 92 -6.86 0.42 7.92
CA PRO A 92 -7.68 -0.08 9.01
C PRO A 92 -8.41 -1.36 8.58
N GLU A 93 -8.28 -2.41 9.40
CA GLU A 93 -9.27 -3.47 9.49
C GLU A 93 -10.56 -2.91 10.09
N LYS A 94 -11.69 -3.48 9.68
CA LYS A 94 -13.03 -3.03 10.06
C LYS A 94 -13.26 -2.98 11.57
#